data_AF-A0A6G0HTZ1-F1
#
_entry.id   AF-A0A6G0HTZ1-F1
#
_cell.length_a   1.000
_cell.length_b   1.000
_cell.length_c   1.000
_cell.angle_alpha   90.00
_cell.angle_beta   90.00
_cell.angle_gamma   90.00
#
_symmetry.space_group_name_H-M   'P 1'
#
loop_
_entity.id
_entity.type
_entity.pdbx_description
1 polymer ?
#
loop_
_entity_poly.entity_id
_entity_poly.type
_entity_poly.pdbx_seq_one_letter_code
_entity_poly.pdbx_strand_id
1 'polypeptide(L)'
;MATADLLLELMSSWIDQREGCARQLKKLADELESLREKCNAGECVGNSVSVVGAACLLGAGAATLFTGGAAAPFLGLLGGVYTGVGVTVSVVSKLTEHFVSSDTMKEAEKIEAKSNDIAQRIQKQFDQLKAEIKKVSPSADPDEVDRGVMTELLGAMARRSGLKMEIDVSILHDMLQRSAYQGMNMQLNQSSMIIMINVFVGILAFFAFRSSGKGSKLLIAEGTKQMIKQMSTTGVKTAFKGGAMVVGGAVGLAFALPEAVDSWKEAIKKNHVTEASQSLRDTADTILKMTRKLREQFDSMREMLQKLARVKCCIENRDRTYEDQNKLMEFAMEQCQDPDVKNWLRENVFSVEFFYLVDMFNYVKKELDKKKKKMDCGEIDIIFVAHGGIDGFMMSARTLLPLPTIKDVLLYSPWNCLINGGVAYGIATGSIRPWHRMFVCAQRGCSVPSNGHQPLRSTSGWNSMRAAAGLIPKISVSPITSSEDGAWKSFEFLQAQHGQPERNRIVIPFIVPGAISLKIPFFVVTLALALVLFFSRYRATVHLAACLGRDKNTFFGPEILEQYTYTIDNTLMKTSQETQNRHRPVQSHEKSVG
;
A
#
# COMPACT_ATOMS: atom_id res chain seq x y z
N MET A 1 -15.29 2.87 -21.69
CA MET A 1 -14.83 3.13 -20.31
C MET A 1 -14.52 1.78 -19.67
N ALA A 2 -13.39 1.60 -18.99
CA ALA A 2 -13.07 0.33 -18.35
C ALA A 2 -14.03 0.07 -17.17
N THR A 3 -14.33 -1.20 -16.88
CA THR A 3 -15.26 -1.64 -15.81
C THR A 3 -14.94 -0.99 -14.45
N ALA A 4 -13.64 -0.86 -14.11
CA ALA A 4 -13.18 -0.19 -12.90
C ALA A 4 -13.47 1.33 -12.86
N ASP A 5 -13.38 2.02 -13.99
CA ASP A 5 -13.71 3.44 -14.08
C ASP A 5 -15.23 3.66 -13.86
N LEU A 6 -16.06 2.81 -14.45
CA LEU A 6 -17.51 2.84 -14.23
C LEU A 6 -17.89 2.56 -12.77
N LEU A 7 -17.20 1.63 -12.10
CA LEU A 7 -17.40 1.35 -10.67
C LEU A 7 -17.19 2.60 -9.81
N LEU A 8 -16.11 3.36 -10.04
CA LEU A 8 -15.83 4.59 -9.29
C LEU A 8 -16.91 5.66 -9.51
N GLU A 9 -17.45 5.78 -10.72
CA GLU A 9 -18.57 6.68 -11.02
C GLU A 9 -19.85 6.26 -10.31
N LEU A 10 -20.16 4.97 -10.32
CA LEU A 10 -21.34 4.45 -9.62
C LEU A 10 -21.22 4.65 -8.11
N MET A 11 -20.04 4.43 -7.52
CA MET A 11 -19.78 4.71 -6.09
C MET A 11 -20.00 6.18 -5.75
N SER A 12 -19.45 7.10 -6.55
CA SER A 12 -19.67 8.54 -6.35
C SER A 12 -21.15 8.91 -6.50
N SER A 13 -21.82 8.39 -7.54
CA SER A 13 -23.24 8.66 -7.76
C SER A 13 -24.11 8.12 -6.63
N TRP A 14 -23.75 6.98 -6.02
CA TRP A 14 -24.45 6.42 -4.89
C TRP A 14 -24.36 7.35 -3.66
N ILE A 15 -23.16 7.88 -3.38
CA ILE A 15 -22.93 8.85 -2.30
C ILE A 15 -23.84 10.08 -2.48
N ASP A 16 -23.89 10.63 -3.70
CA ASP A 16 -24.72 11.81 -4.01
C ASP A 16 -26.22 11.53 -3.85
N GLN A 17 -26.70 10.35 -4.26
CA GLN A 17 -28.10 9.96 -4.04
C GLN A 17 -28.42 9.83 -2.55
N ARG A 18 -27.54 9.21 -1.75
CA ARG A 18 -27.75 9.06 -0.31
C ARG A 18 -27.80 10.40 0.42
N GLU A 19 -26.95 11.36 0.04
CA GLU A 19 -27.05 12.74 0.54
C GLU A 19 -28.36 13.42 0.13
N GLY A 20 -28.82 13.19 -1.10
CA GLY A 20 -30.13 13.64 -1.56
C GLY A 20 -31.28 13.11 -0.71
N CYS A 21 -31.28 11.81 -0.42
CA CYS A 21 -32.26 11.16 0.44
C CYS A 21 -32.26 11.79 1.84
N ALA A 22 -31.09 11.96 2.44
CA ALA A 22 -30.98 12.56 3.77
C ALA A 22 -31.53 14.00 3.82
N ARG A 23 -31.32 14.80 2.77
CA ARG A 23 -31.94 16.14 2.68
C ARG A 23 -33.46 16.08 2.66
N GLN A 24 -34.04 15.12 1.94
CA GLN A 24 -35.50 14.93 1.92
C GLN A 24 -36.03 14.44 3.27
N LEU A 25 -35.34 13.53 3.95
CA LEU A 25 -35.74 13.06 5.29
C LEU A 25 -35.75 14.20 6.33
N LYS A 26 -34.77 15.12 6.29
CA LYS A 26 -34.80 16.33 7.14
C LYS A 26 -35.99 17.22 6.83
N LYS A 27 -36.21 17.50 5.55
CA LYS A 27 -37.35 18.31 5.09
C LYS A 27 -38.68 17.71 5.56
N LEU A 28 -38.81 16.39 5.49
CA LEU A 28 -40.01 15.66 5.93
C LEU A 28 -40.22 15.78 7.44
N ALA A 29 -39.14 15.71 8.23
CA ALA A 29 -39.21 15.94 9.68
C ALA A 29 -39.68 17.36 10.03
N ASP A 30 -39.23 18.36 9.29
CA ASP A 30 -39.61 19.76 9.50
C ASP A 30 -41.08 20.02 9.08
N GLU A 31 -41.53 19.39 7.98
CA GLU A 31 -42.94 19.41 7.54
C GLU A 31 -43.87 18.78 8.59
N LEU A 32 -43.49 17.62 9.15
CA LEU A 32 -44.23 16.95 10.20
C LEU A 32 -44.39 17.79 11.46
N GLU A 33 -43.30 18.41 11.94
CA GLU A 33 -43.35 19.23 13.14
C GLU A 33 -44.17 20.51 12.92
N SER A 34 -44.01 21.17 11.77
CA SER A 34 -44.81 22.35 11.42
C SER A 34 -46.30 22.03 11.32
N LEU A 35 -46.65 20.86 10.75
CA LEU A 35 -48.04 20.44 10.65
C LEU A 35 -48.62 20.11 12.02
N ARG A 36 -47.85 19.46 12.90
CA ARG A 36 -48.23 19.23 14.30
C ARG A 36 -48.50 20.55 15.02
N GLU A 37 -47.60 21.52 14.92
CA GLU A 37 -47.77 22.85 15.53
C GLU A 37 -49.03 23.55 15.03
N LYS A 38 -49.30 23.52 13.71
CA LYS A 38 -50.51 24.10 13.11
C LYS A 38 -51.79 23.39 13.57
N CYS A 39 -51.77 22.07 13.66
CA CYS A 39 -52.91 21.30 14.16
C CYS A 39 -53.20 21.61 15.63
N ASN A 40 -52.16 21.71 16.46
CA ASN A 40 -52.30 22.08 17.87
C ASN A 40 -52.75 23.54 18.05
N ALA A 41 -52.27 24.47 17.22
CA ALA A 41 -52.70 25.87 17.23
C ALA A 41 -54.18 26.02 16.79
N GLY A 42 -54.63 25.20 15.84
CA GLY A 42 -56.02 25.14 15.40
C GLY A 42 -56.98 24.55 16.43
N GLU A 43 -56.51 23.65 17.31
CA GLU A 43 -57.26 23.16 18.48
C GLU A 43 -57.23 24.14 19.66
N CYS A 44 -56.26 25.07 19.73
CA CYS A 44 -56.09 25.99 20.86
C CYS A 44 -57.13 27.14 20.94
N VAL A 45 -58.16 27.14 20.08
CA VAL A 45 -59.40 27.93 20.25
C VAL A 45 -60.49 27.13 20.99
N GLY A 46 -60.20 25.91 21.47
CA GLY A 46 -61.10 25.09 22.28
C GLY A 46 -60.39 24.28 23.37
N ASN A 47 -60.31 24.87 24.57
CA ASN A 47 -60.03 24.29 25.90
C ASN A 47 -58.61 23.83 26.32
N SER A 48 -58.24 24.43 27.45
CA SER A 48 -57.14 24.32 28.41
C SER A 48 -56.66 22.94 28.90
N VAL A 49 -55.32 22.84 29.01
CA VAL A 49 -54.48 22.14 30.01
C VAL A 49 -54.51 20.59 30.09
N SER A 50 -53.38 19.98 29.69
CA SER A 50 -52.60 19.05 30.55
C SER A 50 -51.15 19.00 30.06
N VAL A 51 -50.22 19.11 31.00
CA VAL A 51 -48.77 19.29 30.82
C VAL A 51 -48.03 18.07 31.39
N VAL A 52 -47.08 17.57 30.58
CA VAL A 52 -45.84 16.83 30.94
C VAL A 52 -45.94 15.45 31.58
N GLY A 53 -45.30 14.47 30.93
CA GLY A 53 -44.83 13.26 31.60
C GLY A 53 -44.46 12.05 30.72
N ALA A 54 -43.61 12.18 29.68
CA ALA A 54 -43.05 10.99 28.99
C ALA A 54 -41.79 11.23 28.13
N ALA A 55 -40.81 12.04 28.56
CA ALA A 55 -39.64 12.36 27.73
C ALA A 55 -38.48 11.33 27.76
N CYS A 56 -38.55 10.23 28.54
CA CYS A 56 -37.36 9.39 28.79
C CYS A 56 -37.42 7.93 28.30
N LEU A 57 -38.53 7.41 27.75
CA LEU A 57 -38.64 5.97 27.41
C LEU A 57 -38.58 5.66 25.90
N LEU A 58 -38.83 6.63 25.01
CA LEU A 58 -38.81 6.39 23.57
C LEU A 58 -37.46 6.65 22.89
N GLY A 59 -36.53 7.33 23.57
CA GLY A 59 -35.13 7.42 23.10
C GLY A 59 -34.42 6.07 23.05
N ALA A 60 -34.80 5.13 23.93
CA ALA A 60 -34.33 3.74 23.89
C ALA A 60 -35.11 2.88 22.87
N GLY A 61 -36.41 3.18 22.63
CA GLY A 61 -37.25 2.47 21.66
C GLY A 61 -36.86 2.72 20.21
N ALA A 62 -36.53 3.96 19.85
CA ALA A 62 -35.98 4.29 18.52
C ALA A 62 -34.63 3.58 18.31
N ALA A 63 -33.76 3.55 19.32
CA ALA A 63 -32.52 2.78 19.25
C ALA A 63 -32.77 1.27 19.06
N THR A 64 -33.79 0.69 19.71
CA THR A 64 -34.11 -0.74 19.62
C THR A 64 -34.63 -1.13 18.22
N LEU A 65 -35.45 -0.28 17.60
CA LEU A 65 -35.94 -0.46 16.23
C LEU A 65 -34.81 -0.45 15.20
N PHE A 66 -33.78 0.37 15.38
CA PHE A 66 -32.58 0.37 14.53
C PHE A 66 -31.51 -0.66 14.94
N THR A 67 -31.73 -1.52 15.95
CA THR A 67 -30.80 -2.63 16.32
C THR A 67 -31.18 -4.01 15.78
N GLY A 68 -32.33 -4.17 15.11
CA GLY A 68 -32.78 -5.50 14.69
C GLY A 68 -33.05 -6.45 15.88
N GLY A 69 -33.58 -5.93 17.00
CA GLY A 69 -34.09 -6.74 18.10
C GLY A 69 -33.07 -7.35 19.07
N ALA A 70 -31.80 -6.92 19.07
CA ALA A 70 -30.78 -7.52 19.95
C ALA A 70 -30.76 -7.00 21.40
N ALA A 71 -31.57 -6.01 21.77
CA ALA A 71 -31.75 -5.54 23.16
C ALA A 71 -33.01 -6.12 23.84
N ALA A 72 -33.34 -7.38 23.53
CA ALA A 72 -34.61 -7.98 23.91
C ALA A 72 -34.84 -8.37 25.38
N PRO A 73 -33.93 -8.28 26.38
CA PRO A 73 -34.33 -8.63 27.73
C PRO A 73 -34.46 -7.38 28.61
N PHE A 74 -35.35 -6.43 28.28
CA PHE A 74 -35.94 -5.49 29.26
C PHE A 74 -37.29 -4.87 28.82
N LEU A 75 -38.06 -5.55 27.96
CA LEU A 75 -39.45 -5.16 27.63
C LEU A 75 -40.50 -6.15 28.19
N GLY A 76 -40.10 -7.03 29.11
CA GLY A 76 -40.96 -8.06 29.70
C GLY A 76 -41.68 -7.68 30.99
N LEU A 77 -41.45 -6.49 31.56
CA LEU A 77 -42.10 -6.06 32.79
C LEU A 77 -42.45 -4.59 32.67
N LEU A 78 -43.71 -4.32 32.30
CA LEU A 78 -44.59 -3.30 32.88
C LEU A 78 -45.86 -3.27 32.02
N GLY A 79 -46.70 -4.29 32.23
CA GLY A 79 -48.13 -4.15 32.02
C GLY A 79 -48.64 -3.09 33.00
N GLY A 80 -49.00 -1.92 32.46
CA GLY A 80 -49.49 -0.79 33.23
C GLY A 80 -50.40 0.06 32.36
N VAL A 81 -51.69 -0.05 32.66
CA VAL A 81 -52.84 0.52 31.98
C VAL A 81 -52.72 2.05 31.83
N TYR A 82 -52.86 2.56 30.60
CA TYR A 82 -53.32 3.95 30.37
C TYR A 82 -54.64 3.89 29.60
N THR A 83 -55.72 3.83 30.37
CA THR A 83 -57.09 4.09 29.92
C THR A 83 -57.36 5.58 29.96
N GLY A 84 -57.72 6.15 28.81
CA GLY A 84 -58.66 7.27 28.71
C GLY A 84 -58.07 8.68 28.67
N VAL A 85 -57.92 9.23 27.45
CA VAL A 85 -58.55 10.51 27.01
C VAL A 85 -58.74 10.40 25.49
N GLY A 86 -59.89 10.85 24.96
CA GLY A 86 -60.26 10.73 23.55
C GLY A 86 -59.26 11.41 22.61
N VAL A 87 -58.55 10.61 21.84
CA VAL A 87 -57.62 11.08 20.81
C VAL A 87 -58.42 11.58 19.63
N THR A 88 -58.24 12.83 19.24
CA THR A 88 -58.82 13.41 18.01
C THR A 88 -58.28 12.66 16.79
N VAL A 89 -59.06 11.67 16.33
CA VAL A 89 -58.79 10.82 15.14
C VAL A 89 -58.48 11.66 13.89
N SER A 90 -59.00 12.90 13.81
CA SER A 90 -58.79 13.80 12.68
C SER A 90 -57.37 14.34 12.56
N VAL A 91 -56.66 14.61 13.66
CA VAL A 91 -55.31 15.19 13.64
C VAL A 91 -54.27 14.12 13.26
N VAL A 92 -54.35 12.95 13.90
CA VAL A 92 -53.46 11.81 13.60
C VAL A 92 -53.65 11.32 12.17
N SER A 93 -54.89 11.27 11.67
CA SER A 93 -55.17 10.91 10.27
C SER A 93 -54.55 11.92 9.30
N LYS A 94 -54.71 13.23 9.54
CA LYS A 94 -54.12 14.29 8.70
C LYS A 94 -52.59 14.24 8.68
N LEU A 95 -51.95 14.01 9.83
CA LEU A 95 -50.50 13.90 9.93
C LEU A 95 -49.98 12.65 9.20
N THR A 96 -50.65 11.51 9.38
CA THR A 96 -50.28 10.25 8.69
C THR A 96 -50.49 10.37 7.18
N GLU A 97 -51.60 10.97 6.75
CA GLU A 97 -51.91 11.21 5.35
C GLU A 97 -50.89 12.17 4.72
N HIS A 98 -50.59 13.29 5.38
CA HIS A 98 -49.57 14.22 4.91
C HIS A 98 -48.19 13.58 4.81
N PHE A 99 -47.78 12.80 5.81
CA PHE A 99 -46.50 12.08 5.81
C PHE A 99 -46.35 11.20 4.57
N VAL A 100 -47.33 10.32 4.32
CA VAL A 100 -47.29 9.34 3.22
C VAL A 100 -47.51 10.01 1.86
N SER A 101 -48.35 11.04 1.79
CA SER A 101 -48.71 11.68 0.52
C SER A 101 -47.80 12.83 0.12
N SER A 102 -46.95 13.33 1.04
CA SER A 102 -46.04 14.46 0.79
C SER A 102 -45.16 14.22 -0.43
N ASP A 103 -44.98 15.26 -1.23
CA ASP A 103 -44.05 15.22 -2.35
C ASP A 103 -42.61 14.95 -1.88
N THR A 104 -42.28 15.39 -0.66
CA THR A 104 -41.00 15.13 0.01
C THR A 104 -40.76 13.64 0.24
N MET A 105 -41.76 12.90 0.76
CA MET A 105 -41.64 11.46 0.96
C MET A 105 -41.53 10.71 -0.37
N LYS A 106 -42.38 11.05 -1.34
CA LYS A 106 -42.33 10.44 -2.68
C LYS A 106 -40.97 10.65 -3.36
N GLU A 107 -40.39 11.83 -3.22
CA GLU A 107 -39.05 12.10 -3.75
C GLU A 107 -37.96 11.33 -2.96
N ALA A 108 -38.09 11.18 -1.65
CA ALA A 108 -37.19 10.34 -0.85
C ALA A 108 -37.23 8.86 -1.29
N GLU A 109 -38.42 8.29 -1.49
CA GLU A 109 -38.62 6.92 -1.99
C GLU A 109 -38.04 6.74 -3.39
N LYS A 110 -38.22 7.72 -4.28
CA LYS A 110 -37.66 7.71 -5.63
C LYS A 110 -36.14 7.79 -5.63
N ILE A 111 -35.55 8.65 -4.81
CA ILE A 111 -34.10 8.73 -4.63
C ILE A 111 -33.57 7.41 -4.07
N GLU A 112 -34.27 6.79 -3.13
CA GLU A 112 -33.90 5.50 -2.57
C GLU A 112 -33.93 4.39 -3.63
N ALA A 113 -35.00 4.30 -4.42
CA ALA A 113 -35.12 3.32 -5.49
C ALA A 113 -33.96 3.46 -6.49
N LYS A 114 -33.60 4.70 -6.86
CA LYS A 114 -32.44 4.99 -7.71
C LYS A 114 -31.11 4.61 -7.03
N SER A 115 -30.97 4.89 -5.74
CA SER A 115 -29.79 4.50 -4.95
C SER A 115 -29.60 2.98 -4.91
N ASN A 116 -30.71 2.23 -4.75
CA ASN A 116 -30.71 0.77 -4.74
C ASN A 116 -30.40 0.18 -6.12
N ASP A 117 -30.91 0.77 -7.21
CA ASP A 117 -30.49 0.42 -8.58
C ASP A 117 -28.97 0.60 -8.76
N ILE A 118 -28.43 1.75 -8.34
CA ILE A 118 -26.99 2.01 -8.41
C ILE A 118 -26.21 0.98 -7.58
N ALA A 119 -26.67 0.64 -6.38
CA ALA A 119 -26.04 -0.37 -5.54
C ALA A 119 -26.02 -1.76 -6.20
N GLN A 120 -27.12 -2.19 -6.82
CA GLN A 120 -27.17 -3.43 -7.59
C GLN A 120 -26.23 -3.40 -8.80
N ARG A 121 -26.15 -2.26 -9.49
CA ARG A 121 -25.20 -2.06 -10.59
C ARG A 121 -23.75 -2.12 -10.11
N ILE A 122 -23.41 -1.56 -8.95
CA ILE A 122 -22.08 -1.69 -8.34
C ILE A 122 -21.73 -3.17 -8.12
N GLN A 123 -22.63 -3.95 -7.53
CA GLN A 123 -22.40 -5.40 -7.32
C GLN A 123 -22.20 -6.15 -8.63
N LYS A 124 -23.07 -5.90 -9.62
CA LYS A 124 -22.94 -6.49 -10.95
C LYS A 124 -21.60 -6.14 -11.61
N GLN A 125 -21.14 -4.90 -11.47
CA GLN A 125 -19.86 -4.47 -12.03
C GLN A 125 -18.66 -5.08 -11.29
N PHE A 126 -18.74 -5.30 -9.97
CA PHE A 126 -17.73 -6.08 -9.25
C PHE A 126 -17.65 -7.52 -9.76
N ASP A 127 -18.78 -8.20 -9.93
CA ASP A 127 -18.82 -9.57 -10.45
C ASP A 127 -18.31 -9.64 -11.89
N GLN A 128 -18.67 -8.65 -12.72
CA GLN A 128 -18.15 -8.52 -14.09
C GLN A 128 -16.63 -8.34 -14.09
N LEU A 129 -16.09 -7.45 -13.24
CA LEU A 129 -14.64 -7.22 -13.16
C LEU A 129 -13.90 -8.49 -12.71
N LYS A 130 -14.45 -9.24 -11.74
CA LYS A 130 -13.91 -10.54 -11.34
C LYS A 130 -13.88 -11.55 -12.49
N ALA A 131 -14.96 -11.60 -13.27
CA ALA A 131 -15.04 -12.49 -14.44
C ALA A 131 -14.04 -12.09 -15.53
N GLU A 132 -13.86 -10.80 -15.79
CA GLU A 132 -12.85 -10.26 -16.72
C GLU A 132 -11.44 -10.67 -16.30
N ILE A 133 -11.09 -10.50 -15.01
CA ILE A 133 -9.79 -10.92 -14.46
C ILE A 133 -9.59 -12.44 -14.58
N LYS A 134 -10.60 -13.24 -14.22
CA LYS A 134 -10.53 -14.70 -14.32
C LYS A 134 -10.43 -15.19 -15.76
N LYS A 135 -10.99 -14.45 -16.73
CA LYS A 135 -10.84 -14.76 -18.15
C LYS A 135 -9.41 -14.53 -18.63
N VAL A 136 -8.75 -13.49 -18.12
CA VAL A 136 -7.33 -13.20 -18.42
C VAL A 136 -6.40 -14.20 -17.71
N SER A 137 -6.76 -14.62 -16.50
CA SER A 137 -5.99 -15.56 -15.69
C SER A 137 -6.87 -16.74 -15.21
N PRO A 138 -7.13 -17.76 -16.05
CA PRO A 138 -8.06 -18.85 -15.72
C PRO A 138 -7.63 -19.70 -14.53
N SER A 139 -6.33 -19.79 -14.27
CA SER A 139 -5.73 -20.52 -13.15
C SER A 139 -5.68 -19.71 -11.86
N ALA A 140 -6.10 -18.44 -11.87
CA ALA A 140 -5.97 -17.57 -10.72
C ALA A 140 -6.82 -18.07 -9.55
N ASP A 141 -6.23 -18.12 -8.37
CA ASP A 141 -6.95 -18.47 -7.15
C ASP A 141 -7.90 -17.32 -6.71
N PRO A 142 -8.84 -17.56 -5.78
CA PRO A 142 -9.76 -16.53 -5.33
C PRO A 142 -9.11 -15.28 -4.73
N ASP A 143 -7.95 -15.42 -4.06
CA ASP A 143 -7.20 -14.28 -3.51
C ASP A 143 -6.50 -13.49 -4.62
N GLU A 144 -5.99 -14.16 -5.66
CA GLU A 144 -5.43 -13.52 -6.86
C GLU A 144 -6.49 -12.72 -7.63
N VAL A 145 -7.69 -13.28 -7.79
CA VAL A 145 -8.81 -12.56 -8.44
C VAL A 145 -9.21 -11.32 -7.64
N ASP A 146 -9.35 -11.43 -6.32
CA ASP A 146 -9.68 -10.29 -5.47
C ASP A 146 -8.58 -9.21 -5.48
N ARG A 147 -7.30 -9.61 -5.48
CA ARG A 147 -6.18 -8.68 -5.68
C ARG A 147 -6.23 -8.00 -7.03
N GLY A 148 -6.58 -8.72 -8.10
CA GLY A 148 -6.78 -8.15 -9.43
C GLY A 148 -7.84 -7.05 -9.44
N VAL A 149 -8.96 -7.26 -8.74
CA VAL A 149 -10.03 -6.25 -8.64
C VAL A 149 -9.52 -4.98 -7.94
N MET A 150 -8.80 -5.15 -6.82
CA MET A 150 -8.19 -4.05 -6.09
C MET A 150 -7.19 -3.28 -6.97
N THR A 151 -6.35 -4.01 -7.71
CA THR A 151 -5.37 -3.45 -8.66
C THR A 151 -6.05 -2.60 -9.73
N GLU A 152 -7.10 -3.11 -10.38
CA GLU A 152 -7.78 -2.39 -11.46
C GLU A 152 -8.50 -1.13 -10.95
N LEU A 153 -9.16 -1.22 -9.80
CA LEU A 153 -9.84 -0.07 -9.18
C LEU A 153 -8.86 1.00 -8.71
N LEU A 154 -7.81 0.61 -7.99
CA LEU A 154 -6.78 1.56 -7.54
C LEU A 154 -6.04 2.16 -8.75
N GLY A 155 -5.80 1.36 -9.78
CA GLY A 155 -5.28 1.79 -11.09
C GLY A 155 -6.19 2.82 -11.77
N ALA A 156 -7.51 2.63 -11.76
CA ALA A 156 -8.46 3.59 -12.28
C ALA A 156 -8.44 4.91 -11.49
N MET A 157 -8.40 4.85 -10.16
CA MET A 157 -8.25 6.04 -9.31
C MET A 157 -6.94 6.78 -9.60
N ALA A 158 -5.84 6.04 -9.73
CA ALA A 158 -4.52 6.58 -10.06
C ALA A 158 -4.53 7.31 -11.41
N ARG A 159 -5.09 6.70 -12.46
CA ARG A 159 -5.24 7.32 -13.79
C ARG A 159 -6.04 8.62 -13.71
N ARG A 160 -7.16 8.62 -13.00
CA ARG A 160 -8.00 9.82 -12.76
C ARG A 160 -7.27 10.92 -11.98
N SER A 161 -6.27 10.53 -11.20
CA SER A 161 -5.43 11.44 -10.39
C SER A 161 -4.15 11.89 -11.11
N GLY A 162 -3.98 11.53 -12.39
CA GLY A 162 -2.80 11.87 -13.20
C GLY A 162 -1.59 10.95 -13.00
N LEU A 163 -1.71 9.92 -12.16
CA LEU A 163 -0.66 8.92 -11.95
C LEU A 163 -0.76 7.83 -13.03
N LYS A 164 0.11 7.91 -14.04
CA LYS A 164 0.30 6.84 -15.04
C LYS A 164 1.30 5.82 -14.50
N MET A 165 0.81 4.83 -13.75
CA MET A 165 1.60 3.73 -13.19
C MET A 165 0.86 2.40 -13.31
N GLU A 166 1.59 1.32 -13.61
CA GLU A 166 1.10 -0.03 -13.39
C GLU A 166 1.19 -0.31 -11.88
N ILE A 167 0.05 -0.20 -11.20
CA ILE A 167 -0.03 -0.51 -9.77
C ILE A 167 -0.11 -2.02 -9.63
N ASP A 168 0.85 -2.62 -8.93
CA ASP A 168 0.77 -4.03 -8.55
C ASP A 168 0.45 -4.14 -7.06
N VAL A 169 -0.80 -4.52 -6.75
CA VAL A 169 -1.25 -4.68 -5.35
C VAL A 169 -0.56 -5.87 -4.67
N SER A 170 0.10 -6.78 -5.38
CA SER A 170 0.91 -7.84 -4.76
C SER A 170 2.14 -7.27 -4.04
N ILE A 171 2.79 -6.26 -4.62
CA ILE A 171 3.92 -5.53 -4.01
C ILE A 171 3.44 -4.82 -2.73
N LEU A 172 2.22 -4.28 -2.78
CA LEU A 172 1.55 -3.59 -1.68
C LEU A 172 1.05 -4.57 -0.59
N HIS A 173 0.65 -5.78 -0.98
CA HIS A 173 0.28 -6.85 -0.06
C HIS A 173 1.49 -7.36 0.73
N ASP A 174 2.63 -7.57 0.04
CA ASP A 174 3.91 -7.88 0.68
C ASP A 174 4.32 -6.79 1.69
N MET A 175 4.07 -5.51 1.38
CA MET A 175 4.30 -4.39 2.30
C MET A 175 3.44 -4.52 3.57
N LEU A 176 2.15 -4.82 3.43
CA LEU A 176 1.22 -5.01 4.54
C LEU A 176 1.55 -6.25 5.39
N GLN A 177 1.83 -7.38 4.75
CA GLN A 177 2.13 -8.63 5.44
C GLN A 177 3.45 -8.53 6.23
N ARG A 178 4.46 -7.82 5.71
CA ARG A 178 5.69 -7.50 6.43
C ARG A 178 5.43 -6.68 7.69
N SER A 179 4.52 -5.70 7.63
CA SER A 179 4.17 -4.89 8.80
C SER A 179 3.45 -5.70 9.89
N ALA A 180 2.62 -6.67 9.48
CA ALA A 180 1.87 -7.53 10.41
C ALA A 180 2.73 -8.64 11.06
N TYR A 181 3.67 -9.24 10.32
CA TYR A 181 4.60 -10.24 10.86
C TYR A 181 5.66 -9.66 11.81
N GLN A 182 5.84 -8.33 11.82
CA GLN A 182 6.85 -7.68 12.64
C GLN A 182 6.48 -7.50 14.12
N GLY A 183 5.31 -7.97 14.58
CA GLY A 183 5.06 -8.25 16.00
C GLY A 183 5.42 -7.14 17.00
N MET A 184 5.42 -5.87 16.58
CA MET A 184 5.72 -4.74 17.45
C MET A 184 4.47 -3.92 17.69
N ASN A 185 4.05 -3.88 18.95
CA ASN A 185 3.34 -2.76 19.54
C ASN A 185 4.09 -1.46 19.20
N MET A 186 3.72 -0.77 18.12
CA MET A 186 4.09 0.62 17.97
C MET A 186 3.10 1.38 17.09
N GLN A 187 2.42 2.30 17.75
CA GLN A 187 1.40 3.19 17.22
C GLN A 187 1.99 4.43 16.52
N LEU A 188 3.24 4.38 16.02
CA LEU A 188 3.88 5.54 15.40
C LEU A 188 4.63 5.17 14.11
N ASN A 189 4.23 5.84 13.02
CA ASN A 189 4.79 5.84 11.66
C ASN A 189 4.52 4.62 10.76
N GLN A 190 3.24 4.38 10.46
CA GLN A 190 2.86 3.64 9.26
C GLN A 190 3.28 4.42 8.01
N SER A 191 3.89 3.75 7.02
CA SER A 191 4.15 4.33 5.69
C SER A 191 2.83 4.85 5.08
N SER A 192 2.89 6.00 4.39
CA SER A 192 1.73 6.59 3.72
C SER A 192 1.03 5.63 2.74
N MET A 193 1.75 4.65 2.19
CA MET A 193 1.17 3.60 1.34
C MET A 193 0.30 2.60 2.10
N ILE A 194 0.71 2.22 3.31
CA ILE A 194 -0.07 1.32 4.17
C ILE A 194 -1.39 2.00 4.54
N ILE A 195 -1.34 3.29 4.85
CA ILE A 195 -2.52 4.11 5.13
C ILE A 195 -3.45 4.14 3.90
N MET A 196 -2.90 4.41 2.70
CA MET A 196 -3.66 4.41 1.46
C MET A 196 -4.40 3.08 1.23
N ILE A 197 -3.73 1.95 1.39
CA ILE A 197 -4.36 0.63 1.18
C ILE A 197 -5.45 0.38 2.22
N ASN A 198 -5.19 0.69 3.49
CA ASN A 198 -6.18 0.49 4.55
C ASN A 198 -7.45 1.31 4.30
N VAL A 199 -7.30 2.57 3.87
CA VAL A 199 -8.42 3.44 3.48
C VAL A 199 -9.16 2.85 2.28
N PHE A 200 -8.43 2.41 1.25
CA PHE A 200 -9.01 1.83 0.04
C PHE A 200 -9.80 0.55 0.32
N VAL A 201 -9.22 -0.36 1.11
CA VAL A 201 -9.88 -1.60 1.52
C VAL A 201 -11.11 -1.32 2.37
N GLY A 202 -11.08 -0.28 3.22
CA GLY A 202 -12.27 0.20 3.96
C GLY A 202 -13.40 0.64 3.02
N ILE A 203 -13.08 1.41 1.97
CA ILE A 203 -14.06 1.81 0.96
C ILE A 203 -14.65 0.59 0.23
N LEU A 204 -13.82 -0.36 -0.19
CA LEU A 204 -14.30 -1.57 -0.85
C LEU A 204 -15.23 -2.38 0.05
N ALA A 205 -14.87 -2.51 1.34
CA ALA A 205 -15.70 -3.17 2.32
C ALA A 205 -17.08 -2.51 2.46
N PHE A 206 -17.10 -1.17 2.49
CA PHE A 206 -18.33 -0.39 2.52
C PHE A 206 -19.25 -0.64 1.32
N PHE A 207 -18.67 -0.71 0.12
CA PHE A 207 -19.43 -1.05 -1.08
C PHE A 207 -19.68 -2.55 -1.22
N ALA A 208 -19.57 -3.28 -0.11
CA ALA A 208 -19.93 -4.68 -0.02
C ALA A 208 -19.15 -5.57 -0.99
N PHE A 209 -17.88 -5.23 -1.27
CA PHE A 209 -17.00 -6.07 -2.05
C PHE A 209 -16.82 -7.43 -1.35
N ARG A 210 -17.42 -8.47 -1.92
CA ARG A 210 -17.35 -9.83 -1.37
C ARG A 210 -16.00 -10.45 -1.73
N SER A 211 -15.02 -10.44 -0.84
CA SER A 211 -13.81 -11.23 -1.10
C SER A 211 -14.11 -12.73 -1.02
N SER A 212 -13.57 -13.44 -1.99
CA SER A 212 -13.62 -14.89 -2.13
C SER A 212 -12.39 -15.57 -1.50
N GLY A 213 -11.24 -14.90 -1.51
CA GLY A 213 -9.99 -15.39 -0.96
C GLY A 213 -9.81 -15.20 0.55
N LYS A 214 -9.01 -16.06 1.20
CA LYS A 214 -8.80 -16.06 2.66
C LYS A 214 -7.96 -14.86 3.12
N GLY A 215 -6.91 -14.52 2.37
CA GLY A 215 -6.05 -13.38 2.69
C GLY A 215 -6.77 -12.04 2.49
N SER A 216 -7.56 -11.95 1.43
CA SER A 216 -8.36 -10.78 1.09
C SER A 216 -9.50 -10.54 2.10
N LYS A 217 -10.10 -11.60 2.66
CA LYS A 217 -11.05 -11.50 3.78
C LYS A 217 -10.45 -10.85 5.01
N LEU A 218 -9.22 -11.21 5.38
CA LEU A 218 -8.54 -10.61 6.53
C LEU A 218 -8.31 -9.11 6.33
N LEU A 219 -7.84 -8.70 5.15
CA LEU A 219 -7.64 -7.30 4.81
C LEU A 219 -8.95 -6.51 4.87
N ILE A 220 -10.01 -7.03 4.26
CA ILE A 220 -11.34 -6.40 4.29
C ILE A 220 -11.84 -6.28 5.73
N ALA A 221 -11.65 -7.29 6.57
CA ALA A 221 -12.05 -7.22 7.98
C ALA A 221 -11.32 -6.11 8.74
N GLU A 222 -10.01 -5.95 8.54
CA GLU A 222 -9.24 -4.87 9.20
C GLU A 222 -9.61 -3.49 8.64
N GLY A 223 -9.78 -3.35 7.34
CA GLY A 223 -10.29 -2.11 6.71
C GLY A 223 -11.69 -1.75 7.21
N THR A 224 -12.58 -2.73 7.33
CA THR A 224 -13.92 -2.58 7.91
C THR A 224 -13.85 -2.10 9.35
N LYS A 225 -12.99 -2.72 10.17
CA LYS A 225 -12.80 -2.35 11.58
C LYS A 225 -12.30 -0.91 11.72
N GLN A 226 -11.33 -0.50 10.90
CA GLN A 226 -10.85 0.88 10.89
C GLN A 226 -11.94 1.86 10.47
N MET A 227 -12.71 1.52 9.44
CA MET A 227 -13.82 2.34 8.98
C MET A 227 -14.91 2.49 10.06
N ILE A 228 -15.32 1.39 10.70
CA ILE A 228 -16.27 1.40 11.83
C ILE A 228 -15.74 2.26 12.98
N LYS A 229 -14.43 2.19 13.29
CA LYS A 229 -13.80 3.04 14.31
C LYS A 229 -13.88 4.53 13.94
N GLN A 230 -13.66 4.87 12.68
CA GLN A 230 -13.77 6.25 12.20
C GLN A 230 -15.23 6.74 12.16
N MET A 231 -16.18 5.81 11.99
CA MET A 231 -17.62 6.10 11.93
C MET A 231 -18.31 6.12 13.30
N SER A 232 -17.62 5.79 14.41
CA SER A 232 -18.24 5.52 15.71
C SER A 232 -18.78 6.76 16.44
N THR A 233 -19.89 7.32 15.97
CA THR A 233 -20.97 7.73 16.87
C THR A 233 -21.89 6.55 17.11
N THR A 234 -22.38 6.39 18.33
CA THR A 234 -23.22 5.28 18.82
C THR A 234 -24.39 4.94 17.86
N GLY A 235 -24.94 5.91 17.13
CA GLY A 235 -25.99 5.71 16.12
C GLY A 235 -25.58 4.92 14.87
N VAL A 236 -24.33 5.03 14.39
CA VAL A 236 -23.87 4.32 13.17
C VAL A 236 -23.67 2.83 13.43
N LYS A 237 -23.12 2.46 14.59
CA LYS A 237 -22.97 1.05 15.01
C LYS A 237 -24.32 0.34 15.12
N THR A 238 -25.35 1.08 15.46
CA THR A 238 -26.72 0.58 15.61
C THR A 238 -27.40 0.47 14.24
N ALA A 239 -27.38 1.52 13.42
CA ALA A 239 -27.96 1.52 12.07
C ALA A 239 -27.40 0.39 11.17
N PHE A 240 -26.11 0.06 11.30
CA PHE A 240 -25.49 -1.07 10.58
C PHE A 240 -25.82 -2.46 11.16
N LYS A 241 -26.31 -2.54 12.40
CA LYS A 241 -26.74 -3.80 13.03
C LYS A 241 -28.23 -4.10 12.79
N GLY A 242 -29.08 -3.10 12.63
CA GLY A 242 -30.53 -3.29 12.44
C GLY A 242 -31.04 -3.39 11.00
N GLY A 243 -30.25 -3.00 10.01
CA GLY A 243 -30.59 -3.10 8.58
C GLY A 243 -29.93 -4.29 7.87
N ALA A 244 -29.81 -5.44 8.53
CA ALA A 244 -29.14 -6.61 7.98
C ALA A 244 -29.99 -7.33 6.92
N MET A 245 -30.20 -6.72 5.74
CA MET A 245 -30.37 -7.53 4.55
C MET A 245 -28.99 -8.11 4.19
N VAL A 246 -28.67 -9.24 4.82
CA VAL A 246 -27.56 -10.11 4.41
C VAL A 246 -27.97 -10.75 3.08
N VAL A 247 -27.94 -9.97 2.00
CA VAL A 247 -27.79 -10.57 0.68
C VAL A 247 -26.28 -10.78 0.52
N GLY A 248 -25.79 -11.93 1.01
CA GLY A 248 -24.44 -12.45 0.79
C GLY A 248 -23.28 -11.81 1.56
N GLY A 249 -23.50 -11.38 2.81
CA GLY A 249 -22.39 -11.21 3.77
C GLY A 249 -21.65 -9.87 3.76
N ALA A 250 -22.27 -8.78 3.33
CA ALA A 250 -21.63 -7.48 3.31
C ALA A 250 -22.47 -6.38 3.99
N VAL A 251 -21.83 -5.67 4.90
CA VAL A 251 -22.38 -4.61 5.76
C VAL A 251 -22.03 -3.28 5.10
N GLY A 252 -22.97 -2.57 4.46
CA GLY A 252 -22.58 -1.36 3.73
C GLY A 252 -23.66 -0.55 3.03
N LEU A 253 -24.45 -1.18 2.15
CA LEU A 253 -25.30 -0.46 1.20
C LEU A 253 -26.80 -0.42 1.56
N ALA A 254 -27.23 -1.19 2.56
CA ALA A 254 -28.63 -1.35 2.91
C ALA A 254 -29.03 -0.38 4.02
N PHE A 255 -29.54 0.80 3.63
CA PHE A 255 -30.52 1.49 4.45
C PHE A 255 -31.90 1.05 3.94
N ALA A 256 -32.67 0.41 4.81
CA ALA A 256 -33.97 -0.13 4.46
C ALA A 256 -35.03 0.96 4.73
N LEU A 257 -35.11 1.94 3.80
CA LEU A 257 -36.04 3.07 3.93
C LEU A 257 -37.50 2.59 4.11
N PRO A 258 -38.03 1.59 3.38
CA PRO A 258 -39.42 1.14 3.55
C PRO A 258 -39.74 0.71 4.99
N GLU A 259 -38.84 -0.05 5.62
CA GLU A 259 -38.98 -0.53 7.00
C GLU A 259 -38.93 0.65 8.00
N ALA A 260 -38.07 1.64 7.74
CA ALA A 260 -38.03 2.86 8.53
C ALA A 260 -39.32 3.69 8.37
N VAL A 261 -39.86 3.77 7.15
CA VAL A 261 -41.12 4.46 6.83
C VAL A 261 -42.29 3.86 7.59
N ASP A 262 -42.42 2.54 7.62
CA ASP A 262 -43.47 1.87 8.39
C ASP A 262 -43.35 2.15 9.89
N SER A 263 -42.12 2.17 10.42
CA SER A 263 -41.87 2.53 11.82
C SER A 263 -42.27 3.97 12.13
N TRP A 264 -41.92 4.93 11.28
CA TRP A 264 -42.31 6.34 11.45
C TRP A 264 -43.83 6.51 11.34
N LYS A 265 -44.47 5.81 10.42
CA LYS A 265 -45.92 5.78 10.26
C LYS A 265 -46.61 5.26 11.52
N GLU A 266 -46.12 4.19 12.11
CA GLU A 266 -46.66 3.64 13.37
C GLU A 266 -46.44 4.59 14.55
N ALA A 267 -45.30 5.28 14.63
CA ALA A 267 -45.06 6.30 15.64
C ALA A 267 -46.05 7.47 15.50
N ILE A 268 -46.28 7.97 14.27
CA ILE A 268 -47.26 9.03 13.99
C ILE A 268 -48.67 8.58 14.38
N LYS A 269 -49.08 7.35 14.03
CA LYS A 269 -50.39 6.78 14.41
C LYS A 269 -50.61 6.71 15.92
N LYS A 270 -49.53 6.50 16.69
CA LYS A 270 -49.54 6.48 18.16
C LYS A 270 -49.38 7.88 18.78
N ASN A 271 -49.49 8.94 17.98
CA ASN A 271 -49.33 10.33 18.39
C ASN A 271 -47.91 10.70 18.89
N HIS A 272 -46.89 9.94 18.47
CA HIS A 272 -45.47 10.19 18.75
C HIS A 272 -44.78 10.91 17.59
N VAL A 273 -45.36 12.04 17.17
CA VAL A 273 -44.95 12.77 15.96
C VAL A 273 -43.57 13.41 16.13
N THR A 274 -43.27 13.97 17.30
CA THR A 274 -41.94 14.57 17.56
C THR A 274 -40.87 13.49 17.59
N GLU A 275 -41.18 12.29 18.11
CA GLU A 275 -40.27 11.15 18.09
C GLU A 275 -40.03 10.64 16.66
N ALA A 276 -41.07 10.61 15.82
CA ALA A 276 -40.95 10.28 14.40
C ALA A 276 -40.10 11.33 13.65
N SER A 277 -40.39 12.61 13.84
CA SER A 277 -39.60 13.74 13.29
C SER A 277 -38.15 13.68 13.74
N GLN A 278 -37.89 13.43 15.03
CA GLN A 278 -36.53 13.31 15.55
C GLN A 278 -35.82 12.10 14.95
N SER A 279 -36.49 10.96 14.83
CA SER A 279 -35.94 9.76 14.20
C SER A 279 -35.57 9.97 12.73
N LEU A 280 -36.38 10.72 11.97
CA LEU A 280 -36.08 11.13 10.59
C LEU A 280 -34.81 12.00 10.53
N ARG A 281 -34.70 13.00 11.42
CA ARG A 281 -33.50 13.86 11.51
C ARG A 281 -32.25 13.07 11.87
N ASP A 282 -32.34 12.21 12.89
CA ASP A 282 -31.23 11.36 13.34
C ASP A 282 -30.75 10.41 12.22
N THR A 283 -31.69 9.85 11.46
CA THR A 283 -31.40 9.00 10.31
C THR A 283 -30.71 9.78 9.20
N ALA A 284 -31.23 10.96 8.85
CA ALA A 284 -30.62 11.83 7.87
C ALA A 284 -29.20 12.27 8.28
N ASP A 285 -29.00 12.65 9.54
CA ASP A 285 -27.69 13.02 10.07
C ASP A 285 -26.71 11.85 10.04
N THR A 286 -27.19 10.64 10.32
CA THR A 286 -26.39 9.41 10.22
C THR A 286 -25.95 9.16 8.77
N ILE A 287 -26.88 9.26 7.80
CA ILE A 287 -26.56 9.10 6.38
C ILE A 287 -25.56 10.17 5.92
N LEU A 288 -25.80 11.44 6.24
CA LEU A 288 -24.91 12.56 5.86
C LEU A 288 -23.51 12.41 6.45
N LYS A 289 -23.42 11.97 7.71
CA LYS A 289 -22.12 11.73 8.36
C LYS A 289 -21.35 10.60 7.69
N MET A 290 -22.04 9.53 7.32
CA MET A 290 -21.46 8.38 6.64
C MET A 290 -20.97 8.74 5.22
N THR A 291 -21.81 9.39 4.42
CA THR A 291 -21.47 9.79 3.05
C THR A 291 -20.35 10.82 3.03
N ARG A 292 -20.35 11.78 3.98
CA ARG A 292 -19.24 12.72 4.17
C ARG A 292 -17.94 11.98 4.47
N LYS A 293 -17.97 10.98 5.37
CA LYS A 293 -16.77 10.23 5.72
C LYS A 293 -16.22 9.41 4.55
N LEU A 294 -17.09 8.82 3.74
CA LEU A 294 -16.69 8.17 2.49
C LEU A 294 -16.04 9.14 1.53
N ARG A 295 -16.65 10.32 1.33
CA ARG A 295 -16.11 11.36 0.46
C ARG A 295 -14.73 11.82 0.91
N GLU A 296 -14.55 12.07 2.21
CA GLU A 296 -13.24 12.37 2.82
C GLU A 296 -12.20 11.28 2.53
N GLN A 297 -12.58 10.00 2.61
CA GLN A 297 -11.68 8.88 2.32
C GLN A 297 -11.32 8.81 0.82
N PHE A 298 -12.29 9.01 -0.09
CA PHE A 298 -12.05 9.11 -1.52
C PHE A 298 -11.11 10.28 -1.87
N ASP A 299 -11.36 11.44 -1.29
CA ASP A 299 -10.57 12.65 -1.49
C ASP A 299 -9.14 12.47 -0.94
N SER A 300 -8.99 11.90 0.25
CA SER A 300 -7.69 11.57 0.83
C SER A 300 -6.87 10.63 -0.07
N MET A 301 -7.50 9.58 -0.62
CA MET A 301 -6.81 8.70 -1.58
C MET A 301 -6.40 9.42 -2.85
N ARG A 302 -7.27 10.27 -3.39
CA ARG A 302 -6.94 11.08 -4.57
C ARG A 302 -5.75 12.00 -4.29
N GLU A 303 -5.71 12.67 -3.14
CA GLU A 303 -4.59 13.52 -2.73
C GLU A 303 -3.29 12.73 -2.61
N MET A 304 -3.32 11.55 -1.98
CA MET A 304 -2.15 10.67 -1.88
C MET A 304 -1.66 10.22 -3.27
N LEU A 305 -2.57 9.84 -4.17
CA LEU A 305 -2.23 9.45 -5.55
C LEU A 305 -1.67 10.63 -6.37
N GLN A 306 -2.20 11.84 -6.16
CA GLN A 306 -1.64 13.06 -6.75
C GLN A 306 -0.24 13.37 -6.22
N LYS A 307 0.01 13.19 -4.92
CA LYS A 307 1.35 13.31 -4.33
C LYS A 307 2.32 12.33 -4.99
N LEU A 308 1.91 11.07 -5.14
CA LEU A 308 2.70 10.06 -5.85
C LEU A 308 2.96 10.44 -7.31
N ALA A 309 1.97 10.99 -8.02
CA ALA A 309 2.14 11.47 -9.39
C ALA A 309 3.21 12.57 -9.46
N ARG A 310 3.19 13.52 -8.52
CA ARG A 310 4.19 14.60 -8.44
C ARG A 310 5.59 14.04 -8.17
N VAL A 311 5.73 13.12 -7.21
CA VAL A 311 7.03 12.47 -6.90
C VAL A 311 7.55 11.70 -8.12
N LYS A 312 6.67 10.97 -8.82
CA LYS A 312 7.03 10.28 -10.06
C LYS A 312 7.55 11.27 -11.12
N CYS A 313 6.88 12.40 -11.30
CA CYS A 313 7.35 13.46 -12.20
C CYS A 313 8.71 14.01 -11.76
N CYS A 314 8.94 14.19 -10.45
CA CYS A 314 10.24 14.59 -9.92
C CYS A 314 11.32 13.57 -10.30
N ILE A 315 11.09 12.27 -10.10
CA ILE A 315 12.04 11.22 -10.52
C ILE A 315 12.28 11.22 -12.03
N GLU A 316 11.23 11.45 -12.83
CA GLU A 316 11.31 11.38 -14.28
C GLU A 316 11.98 12.60 -14.93
N ASN A 317 11.96 13.75 -14.26
CA ASN A 317 12.57 15.01 -14.68
C ASN A 317 14.05 15.08 -14.26
N ARG A 318 14.97 15.32 -15.19
CA ARG A 318 16.40 15.55 -14.88
C ARG A 318 16.66 16.99 -14.41
N ASP A 319 15.94 17.95 -15.00
CA ASP A 319 16.07 19.38 -14.70
C ASP A 319 15.13 19.76 -13.54
N ARG A 320 15.34 19.12 -12.38
CA ARG A 320 14.49 19.31 -11.20
C ARG A 320 14.68 20.71 -10.64
N THR A 321 13.58 21.37 -10.31
CA THR A 321 13.63 22.59 -9.50
C THR A 321 13.99 22.25 -8.05
N TYR A 322 14.39 23.25 -7.27
CA TYR A 322 14.59 23.09 -5.82
C TYR A 322 13.35 22.51 -5.12
N GLU A 323 12.16 22.93 -5.55
CA GLU A 323 10.90 22.44 -5.01
C GLU A 323 10.66 20.95 -5.34
N ASP A 324 11.02 20.52 -6.55
CA ASP A 324 10.92 19.10 -6.96
C ASP A 324 11.90 18.22 -6.18
N GLN A 325 13.11 18.72 -5.96
CA GLN A 325 14.11 18.05 -5.13
C GLN A 325 13.58 17.86 -3.71
N ASN A 326 13.06 18.93 -3.09
CA ASN A 326 12.50 18.86 -1.74
C ASN A 326 11.33 17.87 -1.65
N LYS A 327 10.40 17.88 -2.63
CA LYS A 327 9.27 16.92 -2.67
C LYS A 327 9.73 15.46 -2.73
N LEU A 328 10.76 15.15 -3.53
CA LEU A 328 11.30 13.80 -3.61
C LEU A 328 11.99 13.39 -2.30
N MET A 329 12.70 14.32 -1.66
CA MET A 329 13.37 14.08 -0.38
C MET A 329 12.39 13.86 0.77
N GLU A 330 11.34 14.69 0.87
CA GLU A 330 10.25 14.51 1.81
C GLU A 330 9.60 13.14 1.65
N PHE A 331 9.33 12.74 0.40
CA PHE A 331 8.80 11.41 0.12
C PHE A 331 9.77 10.30 0.56
N ALA A 332 11.07 10.41 0.27
CA ALA A 332 12.06 9.43 0.70
C ALA A 332 12.11 9.30 2.23
N MET A 333 12.10 10.43 2.95
CA MET A 333 12.07 10.46 4.42
C MET A 333 10.80 9.83 5.01
N GLU A 334 9.64 10.00 4.35
CA GLU A 334 8.38 9.38 4.75
C GLU A 334 8.38 7.86 4.56
N GLN A 335 9.06 7.35 3.53
CA GLN A 335 9.06 5.92 3.25
C GLN A 335 10.12 5.14 4.04
N CYS A 336 11.24 5.76 4.38
CA CYS A 336 12.26 5.12 5.21
C CYS A 336 11.81 5.05 6.67
N GLN A 337 12.12 3.94 7.36
CA GLN A 337 11.88 3.81 8.81
C GLN A 337 13.14 4.01 9.63
N ASP A 338 14.30 3.75 9.03
CA ASP A 338 15.59 3.76 9.71
C ASP A 338 16.03 5.21 10.07
N PRO A 339 16.37 5.48 11.35
CA PRO A 339 16.78 6.81 11.79
C PRO A 339 18.05 7.33 11.13
N ASP A 340 19.04 6.46 10.87
CA ASP A 340 20.33 6.86 10.30
C ASP A 340 20.16 7.29 8.84
N VAL A 341 19.33 6.55 8.10
CA VAL A 341 18.95 6.93 6.74
C VAL A 341 18.21 8.26 6.74
N LYS A 342 17.26 8.47 7.66
CA LYS A 342 16.55 9.76 7.77
C LYS A 342 17.47 10.92 8.10
N ASN A 343 18.40 10.74 9.04
CA ASN A 343 19.36 11.76 9.42
C ASN A 343 20.26 12.12 8.22
N TRP A 344 20.76 11.10 7.50
CA TRP A 344 21.54 11.32 6.29
C TRP A 344 20.74 12.12 5.25
N LEU A 345 19.48 11.77 5.00
CA LEU A 345 18.62 12.50 4.05
C LEU A 345 18.40 13.96 4.46
N ARG A 346 18.30 14.27 5.77
CA ARG A 346 18.17 15.65 6.26
C ARG A 346 19.45 16.46 6.12
N GLU A 347 20.60 15.83 6.31
CA GLU A 347 21.90 16.49 6.14
C GLU A 347 22.27 16.68 4.66
N ASN A 348 21.68 15.87 3.78
CA ASN A 348 22.04 15.77 2.37
C ASN A 348 20.84 16.05 1.43
N VAL A 349 19.87 16.87 1.86
CA VAL A 349 18.62 17.16 1.11
C VAL A 349 18.90 17.64 -0.32
N PHE A 350 20.02 18.32 -0.55
CA PHE A 350 20.43 18.84 -1.87
C PHE A 350 21.69 18.20 -2.40
N SER A 351 22.00 16.97 -1.97
CA SER A 351 23.16 16.23 -2.47
C SER A 351 23.02 15.98 -3.97
N VAL A 352 23.95 16.54 -4.74
CA VAL A 352 24.06 16.36 -6.19
C VAL A 352 24.22 14.87 -6.52
N GLU A 353 24.93 14.14 -5.66
CA GLU A 353 25.19 12.71 -5.77
C GLU A 353 23.90 11.89 -5.72
N PHE A 354 23.00 12.20 -4.79
CA PHE A 354 21.73 11.49 -4.66
C PHE A 354 20.89 11.64 -5.93
N PHE A 355 20.72 12.87 -6.42
CA PHE A 355 19.92 13.11 -7.63
C PHE A 355 20.59 12.54 -8.88
N TYR A 356 21.92 12.55 -8.97
CA TYR A 356 22.65 11.85 -10.02
C TYR A 356 22.31 10.34 -10.05
N LEU A 357 22.29 9.69 -8.90
CA LEU A 357 21.89 8.27 -8.81
C LEU A 357 20.43 8.06 -9.23
N VAL A 358 19.52 8.95 -8.81
CA VAL A 358 18.11 8.89 -9.25
C VAL A 358 18.02 8.99 -10.78
N ASP A 359 18.78 9.88 -11.41
CA ASP A 359 18.80 10.04 -12.87
C ASP A 359 19.40 8.86 -13.61
N MET A 360 20.48 8.29 -13.07
CA MET A 360 21.10 7.07 -13.58
C MET A 360 20.12 5.90 -13.52
N PHE A 361 19.47 5.67 -12.38
CA PHE A 361 18.53 4.57 -12.23
C PHE A 361 17.24 4.79 -13.03
N ASN A 362 16.75 6.02 -13.15
CA ASN A 362 15.60 6.34 -14.00
C ASN A 362 15.92 6.05 -15.49
N TYR A 363 17.15 6.33 -15.93
CA TYR A 363 17.61 5.93 -17.26
C TYR A 363 17.59 4.41 -17.43
N VAL A 364 18.16 3.66 -16.48
CA VAL A 364 18.15 2.18 -16.50
C VAL A 364 16.71 1.66 -16.57
N LYS A 365 15.80 2.18 -15.74
CA LYS A 365 14.38 1.82 -15.75
C LYS A 365 13.74 2.05 -17.12
N LYS A 366 13.98 3.20 -17.77
CA LYS A 366 13.47 3.48 -19.14
C LYS A 366 13.99 2.47 -20.16
N GLU A 367 15.24 2.04 -20.05
CA GLU A 367 15.80 1.00 -20.93
C GLU A 367 15.18 -0.39 -20.69
N LEU A 368 14.85 -0.72 -19.43
CA LEU A 368 14.11 -1.94 -19.12
C LEU A 368 12.69 -1.91 -19.69
N ASP A 369 12.00 -0.77 -19.57
CA ASP A 369 10.65 -0.58 -20.12
C ASP A 369 10.61 -0.71 -21.66
N LYS A 370 11.65 -0.28 -22.37
CA LYS A 370 11.77 -0.52 -23.82
C LYS A 370 11.89 -2.01 -24.17
N LYS A 371 12.49 -2.80 -23.29
CA LYS A 371 12.71 -4.25 -23.47
C LYS A 371 11.51 -5.10 -22.99
N LYS A 372 10.43 -4.47 -22.53
CA LYS A 372 9.22 -5.08 -21.93
C LYS A 372 8.63 -6.28 -22.67
N LYS A 373 8.73 -6.36 -24.00
CA LYS A 373 8.25 -7.51 -24.80
C LYS A 373 9.08 -8.80 -24.65
N LYS A 374 10.21 -8.79 -23.95
CA LYS A 374 11.16 -9.93 -23.86
C LYS A 374 11.39 -10.46 -22.44
N MET A 375 10.72 -9.90 -21.43
CA MET A 375 10.86 -10.29 -20.02
C MET A 375 9.48 -10.56 -19.42
N ASP A 376 9.19 -11.84 -19.18
CA ASP A 376 7.93 -12.30 -18.58
C ASP A 376 7.86 -12.06 -17.06
N CYS A 377 9.00 -11.83 -16.40
CA CYS A 377 9.08 -11.71 -14.94
C CYS A 377 9.39 -10.27 -14.49
N GLY A 378 8.67 -9.79 -13.47
CA GLY A 378 8.94 -8.52 -12.78
C GLY A 378 10.14 -8.57 -11.82
N GLU A 379 10.66 -9.76 -11.51
CA GLU A 379 11.89 -9.91 -10.73
C GLU A 379 13.14 -9.80 -11.61
N ILE A 380 14.07 -8.94 -11.20
CA ILE A 380 15.34 -8.70 -11.90
C ILE A 380 16.51 -8.77 -10.90
N ASP A 381 17.68 -9.11 -11.42
CA ASP A 381 18.93 -9.02 -10.68
C ASP A 381 19.68 -7.78 -11.14
N ILE A 382 19.96 -6.85 -10.23
CA ILE A 382 20.76 -5.66 -10.52
C ILE A 382 22.16 -5.89 -9.99
N ILE A 383 23.16 -5.91 -10.88
CA ILE A 383 24.56 -6.07 -10.52
C ILE A 383 25.22 -4.70 -10.55
N PHE A 384 25.43 -4.14 -9.36
CA PHE A 384 26.07 -2.85 -9.20
C PHE A 384 27.58 -3.06 -9.10
N VAL A 385 28.31 -2.65 -10.15
CA VAL A 385 29.77 -2.81 -10.24
C VAL A 385 30.42 -1.48 -9.89
N ALA A 386 31.25 -1.47 -8.86
CA ALA A 386 31.89 -0.26 -8.37
C ALA A 386 33.19 -0.59 -7.64
N HIS A 387 34.02 0.41 -7.40
CA HIS A 387 34.98 0.32 -6.29
C HIS A 387 34.25 0.41 -4.97
N GLY A 388 34.84 -0.14 -3.93
CA GLY A 388 34.25 -0.07 -2.61
C GLY A 388 35.22 -0.36 -1.49
N GLY A 389 34.73 -0.09 -0.29
CA GLY A 389 35.40 -0.40 0.96
C GLY A 389 34.43 -0.27 2.13
N ILE A 390 34.92 -0.68 3.30
CA ILE A 390 34.20 -0.55 4.56
C ILE A 390 34.93 0.42 5.47
N ASP A 391 34.19 1.13 6.31
CA ASP A 391 34.73 1.94 7.39
C ASP A 391 34.16 1.52 8.76
N GLY A 392 34.64 2.16 9.82
CA GLY A 392 34.36 1.77 11.21
C GLY A 392 32.96 2.13 11.70
N PHE A 393 32.15 2.83 10.89
CA PHE A 393 30.78 3.16 11.29
C PHE A 393 29.89 1.92 11.12
N MET A 394 29.23 1.50 12.19
CA MET A 394 28.33 0.35 12.19
C MET A 394 26.88 0.80 11.96
N MET A 395 26.15 0.08 11.13
CA MET A 395 24.78 0.41 10.71
C MET A 395 23.94 -0.86 10.57
N SER A 396 22.62 -0.77 10.73
CA SER A 396 21.76 -1.94 10.54
C SER A 396 21.84 -2.46 9.11
N ALA A 397 21.94 -3.78 8.90
CA ALA A 397 21.86 -4.37 7.54
C ALA A 397 20.57 -3.98 6.79
N ARG A 398 19.49 -3.67 7.54
CA ARG A 398 18.18 -3.27 6.99
C ARG A 398 18.21 -1.93 6.25
N THR A 399 19.16 -1.06 6.55
CA THR A 399 19.37 0.21 5.83
C THR A 399 19.63 0.00 4.33
N LEU A 400 20.19 -1.15 3.94
CA LEU A 400 20.42 -1.53 2.54
C LEU A 400 19.14 -2.01 1.84
N LEU A 401 18.05 -2.20 2.60
CA LEU A 401 16.73 -2.63 2.12
C LEU A 401 15.67 -1.55 2.40
N PRO A 402 15.86 -0.31 1.91
CA PRO A 402 15.08 0.84 2.35
C PRO A 402 13.61 0.74 1.97
N LEU A 403 13.29 0.09 0.85
CA LEU A 403 11.92 -0.18 0.40
C LEU A 403 11.75 -1.63 -0.09
N PRO A 404 10.52 -2.18 -0.06
CA PRO A 404 10.23 -3.55 -0.51
C PRO A 404 10.44 -3.84 -2.00
N THR A 405 10.68 -2.81 -2.81
CA THR A 405 11.13 -2.94 -4.21
C THR A 405 12.51 -3.59 -4.31
N ILE A 406 13.31 -3.51 -3.25
CA ILE A 406 14.54 -4.29 -3.09
C ILE A 406 14.20 -5.59 -2.34
N LYS A 407 14.25 -6.70 -3.07
CA LYS A 407 14.05 -8.05 -2.54
C LYS A 407 15.22 -8.46 -1.68
N ASP A 408 16.45 -8.24 -2.08
CA ASP A 408 17.60 -8.52 -1.21
C ASP A 408 18.80 -7.71 -1.68
N VAL A 409 19.81 -7.61 -0.82
CA VAL A 409 21.14 -7.15 -1.18
C VAL A 409 22.11 -8.29 -0.91
N LEU A 410 22.80 -8.74 -1.95
CA LEU A 410 23.74 -9.84 -1.89
C LEU A 410 25.18 -9.32 -1.95
N LEU A 411 25.93 -9.63 -0.90
CA LEU A 411 27.35 -9.32 -0.76
C LEU A 411 28.18 -10.59 -1.02
N TYR A 412 29.16 -10.53 -1.92
CA TYR A 412 29.93 -11.72 -2.33
C TYR A 412 31.27 -11.85 -1.62
N SER A 413 31.90 -10.71 -1.31
CA SER A 413 33.19 -10.65 -0.65
C SER A 413 32.98 -10.70 0.88
N PRO A 414 33.79 -11.44 1.64
CA PRO A 414 33.92 -11.24 3.08
C PRO A 414 34.25 -9.78 3.45
N TRP A 415 34.02 -9.43 4.70
CA TRP A 415 34.61 -8.20 5.25
C TRP A 415 36.13 -8.26 5.18
N ASN A 416 36.74 -7.11 4.87
CA ASN A 416 38.18 -6.96 4.69
C ASN A 416 38.75 -7.80 3.53
N CYS A 417 37.97 -7.99 2.47
CA CYS A 417 38.38 -8.76 1.30
C CYS A 417 38.21 -7.97 -0.01
N LEU A 418 39.24 -8.06 -0.87
CA LEU A 418 39.27 -7.48 -2.21
C LEU A 418 38.68 -8.45 -3.23
N ILE A 419 38.19 -7.91 -4.35
CA ILE A 419 37.79 -8.70 -5.53
C ILE A 419 38.49 -8.15 -6.77
N ASN A 420 38.53 -8.94 -7.85
CA ASN A 420 39.05 -8.48 -9.15
C ASN A 420 37.94 -8.49 -10.23
N GLY A 421 38.27 -7.99 -11.43
CA GLY A 421 37.36 -7.95 -12.57
C GLY A 421 36.79 -9.32 -12.95
N GLY A 422 37.56 -10.40 -12.78
CA GLY A 422 37.09 -11.77 -13.01
C GLY A 422 35.99 -12.21 -12.05
N VAL A 423 36.13 -11.88 -10.76
CA VAL A 423 35.07 -12.10 -9.78
C VAL A 423 33.86 -11.25 -10.10
N ALA A 424 34.04 -9.96 -10.41
CA ALA A 424 32.93 -9.08 -10.77
C ALA A 424 32.15 -9.61 -12.00
N TYR A 425 32.84 -10.10 -13.02
CA TYR A 425 32.23 -10.76 -14.18
C TYR A 425 31.49 -12.04 -13.78
N GLY A 426 32.08 -12.85 -12.89
CA GLY A 426 31.44 -14.04 -12.35
C GLY A 426 30.14 -13.74 -11.58
N ILE A 427 30.12 -12.63 -10.83
CA ILE A 427 28.91 -12.14 -10.15
C ILE A 427 27.89 -11.66 -11.19
N ALA A 428 28.31 -10.87 -12.18
CA ALA A 428 27.44 -10.35 -13.22
C ALA A 428 26.72 -11.46 -13.99
N THR A 429 27.43 -12.55 -14.30
CA THR A 429 26.90 -13.70 -15.05
C THR A 429 26.20 -14.74 -14.18
N GLY A 430 26.33 -14.66 -12.85
CA GLY A 430 25.79 -15.69 -11.94
C GLY A 430 26.59 -16.99 -11.92
N SER A 431 27.77 -17.03 -12.55
CA SER A 431 28.62 -18.21 -12.63
C SER A 431 29.39 -18.49 -11.33
N ILE A 432 29.56 -17.49 -10.46
CA ILE A 432 30.22 -17.67 -9.16
C ILE A 432 29.24 -18.13 -8.07
N ARG A 433 29.44 -19.36 -7.59
CA ARG A 433 28.74 -19.93 -6.42
C ARG A 433 29.64 -19.83 -5.18
N PRO A 434 29.12 -19.96 -3.95
CA PRO A 434 29.93 -19.84 -2.73
C PRO A 434 31.19 -20.73 -2.72
N TRP A 435 31.10 -21.97 -3.21
CA TRP A 435 32.24 -22.89 -3.28
C TRP A 435 33.19 -22.63 -4.46
N HIS A 436 32.85 -21.77 -5.42
CA HIS A 436 33.76 -21.34 -6.50
C HIS A 436 34.74 -20.25 -6.02
N ARG A 437 34.55 -19.73 -4.80
CA ARG A 437 35.35 -18.65 -4.21
C ARG A 437 36.64 -19.23 -3.64
N MET A 438 37.76 -18.72 -4.14
CA MET A 438 39.08 -19.01 -3.60
C MET A 438 39.64 -17.74 -2.96
N PHE A 439 40.31 -17.88 -1.82
CA PHE A 439 40.91 -16.76 -1.10
C PHE A 439 42.42 -16.90 -1.12
N VAL A 440 43.10 -15.85 -1.58
CA VAL A 440 44.56 -15.80 -1.72
C VAL A 440 45.08 -14.46 -1.22
N CYS A 441 46.39 -14.36 -0.97
CA CYS A 441 46.99 -13.07 -0.69
C CYS A 441 47.01 -12.17 -1.95
N ALA A 442 46.66 -10.90 -1.77
CA ALA A 442 46.80 -9.85 -2.76
C ALA A 442 48.26 -9.38 -2.91
N GLN A 443 49.08 -9.55 -1.87
CA GLN A 443 50.47 -9.11 -1.84
C GLN A 443 51.41 -10.21 -2.35
N ARG A 444 52.38 -9.83 -3.22
CA ARG A 444 53.46 -10.72 -3.64
C ARG A 444 54.41 -10.99 -2.46
N GLY A 445 54.79 -12.26 -2.26
CA GLY A 445 55.74 -12.65 -1.21
C GLY A 445 55.14 -12.72 0.21
N CYS A 446 53.82 -12.86 0.33
CA CYS A 446 53.18 -13.02 1.63
C CYS A 446 53.65 -14.30 2.34
N SER A 447 53.98 -14.17 3.62
CA SER A 447 54.38 -15.29 4.49
C SER A 447 53.21 -16.14 4.98
N VAL A 448 51.97 -15.65 4.84
CA VAL A 448 50.76 -16.37 5.25
C VAL A 448 50.37 -17.36 4.13
N PRO A 449 50.23 -18.67 4.44
CA PRO A 449 49.75 -19.66 3.47
C PRO A 449 48.35 -19.30 2.95
N SER A 450 48.00 -19.73 1.74
CA SER A 450 46.67 -19.44 1.16
C SER A 450 45.50 -19.92 2.03
N ASN A 451 45.67 -21.01 2.78
CA ASN A 451 44.66 -21.48 3.74
C ASN A 451 44.44 -20.50 4.92
N GLY A 452 45.44 -19.69 5.28
CA GLY A 452 45.33 -18.65 6.30
C GLY A 452 44.51 -17.44 5.86
N HIS A 453 44.24 -17.31 4.56
CA HIS A 453 43.35 -16.29 4.00
C HIS A 453 41.88 -16.73 3.92
N GLN A 454 41.58 -17.97 4.32
CA GLN A 454 40.19 -18.44 4.34
C GLN A 454 39.38 -17.69 5.40
N PRO A 455 38.11 -17.36 5.11
CA PRO A 455 37.23 -16.71 6.06
C PRO A 455 37.08 -17.50 7.36
N LEU A 456 37.09 -16.79 8.51
CA LEU A 456 37.17 -17.39 9.84
C LEU A 456 35.94 -18.24 10.23
N ARG A 457 34.75 -17.95 9.68
CA ARG A 457 33.50 -18.72 9.88
C ARG A 457 32.55 -18.49 8.71
N SER A 458 31.96 -19.53 8.12
CA SER A 458 30.90 -19.38 7.12
C SER A 458 29.61 -20.04 7.62
N THR A 459 28.65 -19.24 8.04
CA THR A 459 27.27 -19.68 8.26
C THR A 459 26.51 -19.67 6.94
N SER A 460 25.62 -20.63 6.69
CA SER A 460 24.83 -20.64 5.45
C SER A 460 23.99 -19.36 5.32
N GLY A 461 24.03 -18.69 4.16
CA GLY A 461 23.23 -17.49 3.90
C GLY A 461 23.85 -16.16 4.31
N TRP A 462 25.12 -16.15 4.76
CA TRP A 462 25.84 -14.93 5.17
C TRP A 462 25.77 -13.80 4.13
N ASN A 463 25.76 -14.12 2.84
CA ASN A 463 25.73 -13.12 1.77
C ASN A 463 24.43 -12.30 1.67
N SER A 464 23.34 -12.70 2.34
CA SER A 464 22.04 -12.02 2.26
C SER A 464 21.87 -10.97 3.34
N MET A 465 21.71 -9.71 2.96
CA MET A 465 21.42 -8.62 3.90
C MET A 465 19.98 -8.68 4.43
N ARG A 466 19.06 -9.35 3.73
CA ARG A 466 17.73 -9.65 4.27
C ARG A 466 17.78 -10.66 5.40
N ALA A 467 18.59 -11.70 5.27
CA ALA A 467 18.74 -12.74 6.29
C ALA A 467 19.66 -12.28 7.44
N ALA A 468 20.55 -11.33 7.19
CA ALA A 468 21.44 -10.77 8.20
C ALA A 468 20.66 -10.08 9.33
N ALA A 469 20.89 -10.53 10.56
CA ALA A 469 20.46 -9.84 11.77
C ALA A 469 21.65 -9.02 12.31
N GLY A 470 21.43 -7.77 12.75
CA GLY A 470 22.45 -6.97 13.43
C GLY A 470 23.11 -5.85 12.59
N LEU A 471 24.27 -5.38 13.07
CA LEU A 471 24.98 -4.21 12.57
C LEU A 471 26.14 -4.60 11.64
N ILE A 472 26.12 -4.10 10.41
CA ILE A 472 27.20 -4.22 9.43
C ILE A 472 28.08 -2.96 9.42
N PRO A 473 29.34 -3.05 9.00
CA PRO A 473 30.13 -1.88 8.62
C PRO A 473 29.45 -1.09 7.50
N LYS A 474 29.61 0.23 7.53
CA LYS A 474 29.18 1.10 6.45
C LYS A 474 30.01 0.83 5.21
N ILE A 475 29.31 0.39 4.17
CA ILE A 475 29.87 0.18 2.86
C ILE A 475 29.86 1.50 2.11
N SER A 476 31.02 1.91 1.61
CA SER A 476 31.15 3.04 0.71
C SER A 476 31.52 2.54 -0.68
N VAL A 477 30.95 3.15 -1.70
CA VAL A 477 31.27 2.86 -3.11
C VAL A 477 31.77 4.10 -3.82
N SER A 478 32.64 3.90 -4.79
CA SER A 478 33.18 4.96 -5.63
C SER A 478 33.19 4.57 -7.11
N PRO A 479 33.16 5.55 -8.04
CA PRO A 479 33.10 5.28 -9.45
C PRO A 479 34.29 4.48 -9.95
N ILE A 480 34.02 3.71 -11.01
CA ILE A 480 35.03 3.13 -11.88
C ILE A 480 35.58 4.27 -12.74
N THR A 481 36.85 4.61 -12.58
CA THR A 481 37.47 5.72 -13.33
C THR A 481 37.79 5.27 -14.76
N SER A 482 37.43 6.10 -15.74
CA SER A 482 37.49 5.79 -17.19
C SER A 482 38.82 5.23 -17.69
N SER A 483 38.76 4.43 -18.77
CA SER A 483 39.83 3.96 -19.69
C SER A 483 41.15 3.41 -19.13
N GLU A 484 41.44 3.50 -17.84
CA GLU A 484 42.67 3.00 -17.20
C GLU A 484 42.39 2.05 -16.03
N ASP A 485 41.14 1.94 -15.59
CA ASP A 485 40.76 0.98 -14.55
C ASP A 485 41.01 -0.46 -15.00
N GLY A 486 42.03 -1.09 -14.42
CA GLY A 486 42.44 -2.45 -14.74
C GLY A 486 41.38 -3.50 -14.39
N ALA A 487 40.57 -3.26 -13.35
CA ALA A 487 39.52 -4.20 -12.95
C ALA A 487 38.35 -4.16 -13.94
N TRP A 488 37.94 -2.97 -14.39
CA TRP A 488 36.90 -2.82 -15.39
C TRP A 488 37.34 -3.28 -16.78
N LYS A 489 38.57 -2.96 -17.21
CA LYS A 489 39.14 -3.55 -18.44
C LYS A 489 39.12 -5.07 -18.43
N SER A 490 39.47 -5.66 -17.28
CA SER A 490 39.41 -7.11 -17.11
C SER A 490 37.97 -7.63 -17.19
N PHE A 491 36.98 -6.89 -16.69
CA PHE A 491 35.57 -7.23 -16.82
C PHE A 491 35.12 -7.19 -18.29
N GLU A 492 35.41 -6.09 -19.00
CA GLU A 492 35.05 -5.91 -20.41
C GLU A 492 35.70 -6.98 -21.30
N PHE A 493 36.97 -7.30 -21.04
CA PHE A 493 37.67 -8.38 -21.75
C PHE A 493 36.96 -9.73 -21.58
N LEU A 494 36.57 -10.09 -20.36
CA LEU A 494 35.87 -11.35 -20.08
C LEU A 494 34.47 -11.36 -20.70
N GLN A 495 33.78 -10.22 -20.70
CA GLN A 495 32.48 -10.07 -21.34
C GLN A 495 32.57 -10.22 -22.86
N ALA A 496 33.63 -9.69 -23.48
CA ALA A 496 33.90 -9.88 -24.91
C ALA A 496 34.24 -11.35 -25.24
N GLN A 497 34.97 -12.03 -24.35
CA GLN A 497 35.42 -13.40 -24.56
C GLN A 497 34.32 -14.45 -24.32
N HIS A 498 33.50 -14.26 -23.29
CA HIS A 498 32.58 -15.27 -22.77
C HIS A 498 31.10 -14.89 -22.90
N GLY A 499 30.81 -13.67 -23.34
CA GLY A 499 29.47 -13.20 -23.62
C GLY A 499 28.85 -12.33 -22.52
N GLN A 500 27.66 -11.85 -22.82
CA GLN A 500 26.87 -10.96 -21.98
C GLN A 500 26.14 -11.74 -20.86
N PRO A 501 25.90 -11.12 -19.70
CA PRO A 501 25.02 -11.67 -18.68
C PRO A 501 23.62 -12.03 -19.22
N GLU A 502 22.93 -12.93 -18.51
CA GLU A 502 21.56 -13.31 -18.81
C GLU A 502 20.61 -12.08 -18.83
N ARG A 503 19.51 -12.19 -19.58
CA ARG A 503 18.63 -11.02 -19.87
C ARG A 503 18.01 -10.36 -18.64
N ASN A 504 17.79 -11.12 -17.56
CA ASN A 504 17.27 -10.64 -16.28
C ASN A 504 18.34 -10.09 -15.33
N ARG A 505 19.63 -10.19 -15.71
CA ARG A 505 20.79 -9.71 -14.94
C ARG A 505 21.30 -8.41 -15.53
N ILE A 506 20.95 -7.30 -14.89
CA ILE A 506 21.23 -5.94 -15.35
C ILE A 506 22.51 -5.44 -14.70
N VAL A 507 23.59 -5.36 -15.47
CA VAL A 507 24.86 -4.79 -15.00
C VAL A 507 24.80 -3.27 -15.08
N ILE A 508 25.05 -2.62 -13.95
CA ILE A 508 25.15 -1.17 -13.82
C ILE A 508 26.56 -0.85 -13.33
N PRO A 509 27.48 -0.47 -14.24
CA PRO A 509 28.77 0.05 -13.82
C PRO A 509 28.57 1.44 -13.23
N PHE A 510 29.11 1.66 -12.04
CA PHE A 510 29.06 2.97 -11.40
C PHE A 510 30.11 3.87 -12.03
N ILE A 511 29.70 4.62 -13.07
CA ILE A 511 30.54 5.55 -13.80
C ILE A 511 29.92 6.94 -13.64
N VAL A 512 30.75 7.91 -13.28
CA VAL A 512 30.35 9.32 -13.15
C VAL A 512 31.10 10.13 -14.21
N PRO A 513 30.42 10.89 -15.07
CA PRO A 513 31.06 11.80 -16.01
C PRO A 513 31.88 12.87 -15.27
N GLY A 514 33.13 13.05 -15.67
CA GLY A 514 34.05 14.04 -15.08
C GLY A 514 34.96 13.46 -13.99
N ALA A 515 36.02 14.20 -13.63
CA ALA A 515 37.03 13.79 -12.65
C ALA A 515 36.56 13.95 -11.18
N ILE A 516 35.30 13.60 -10.89
CA ILE A 516 34.73 13.76 -9.56
C ILE A 516 35.08 12.51 -8.74
N SER A 517 35.96 12.68 -7.75
CA SER A 517 36.21 11.64 -6.74
C SER A 517 35.01 11.53 -5.80
N LEU A 518 34.05 10.71 -6.19
CA LEU A 518 32.82 10.51 -5.44
C LEU A 518 32.94 9.26 -4.55
N LYS A 519 32.86 9.41 -3.23
CA LYS A 519 32.72 8.29 -2.29
C LYS A 519 31.38 8.43 -1.58
N ILE A 520 30.45 7.55 -1.89
CA ILE A 520 29.08 7.59 -1.37
C ILE A 520 28.76 6.35 -0.55
N PRO A 521 27.95 6.46 0.51
CA PRO A 521 27.46 5.28 1.21
C PRO A 521 26.57 4.43 0.31
N PHE A 522 26.73 3.11 0.35
CA PHE A 522 26.00 2.20 -0.53
C PHE A 522 24.49 2.18 -0.26
N PHE A 523 24.05 2.47 0.97
CA PHE A 523 22.61 2.60 1.27
C PHE A 523 21.94 3.75 0.50
N VAL A 524 22.70 4.78 0.10
CA VAL A 524 22.20 5.88 -0.74
C VAL A 524 21.93 5.38 -2.15
N VAL A 525 22.80 4.50 -2.66
CA VAL A 525 22.61 3.83 -3.95
C VAL A 525 21.37 2.94 -3.93
N THR A 526 21.22 2.10 -2.91
CA THR A 526 20.05 1.21 -2.81
C THR A 526 18.76 2.00 -2.59
N LEU A 527 18.80 3.13 -1.88
CA LEU A 527 17.65 4.03 -1.71
C LEU A 527 17.23 4.69 -3.03
N ALA A 528 18.16 5.30 -3.76
CA ALA A 528 17.87 5.93 -5.05
C ALA A 528 17.28 4.91 -6.04
N LEU A 529 17.87 3.71 -6.09
CA LEU A 529 17.34 2.61 -6.90
C LEU A 529 15.93 2.21 -6.45
N ALA A 530 15.73 2.01 -5.15
CA ALA A 530 14.46 1.58 -4.59
C ALA A 530 13.32 2.57 -4.90
N LEU A 531 13.60 3.88 -4.83
CA LEU A 531 12.65 4.96 -5.17
C LEU A 531 12.30 4.97 -6.65
N VAL A 532 13.26 4.77 -7.55
CA VAL A 532 12.97 4.66 -8.98
C VAL A 532 12.13 3.42 -9.28
N LEU A 533 12.48 2.28 -8.68
CA LEU A 533 11.74 1.03 -8.88
C LEU A 533 10.34 1.07 -8.26
N PHE A 534 10.10 1.92 -7.26
CA PHE A 534 8.78 2.13 -6.65
C PHE A 534 7.71 2.53 -7.68
N PHE A 535 8.10 3.28 -8.71
CA PHE A 535 7.21 3.67 -9.81
C PHE A 535 7.34 2.76 -11.04
N SER A 536 7.66 1.50 -10.80
CA SER A 536 7.83 0.46 -11.82
C SER A 536 7.21 -0.86 -11.36
N ARG A 537 7.03 -1.78 -12.30
CA ARG A 537 6.62 -3.17 -12.02
C ARG A 537 7.76 -4.07 -11.51
N TYR A 538 8.99 -3.54 -11.46
CA TYR A 538 10.17 -4.36 -11.20
C TYR A 538 10.47 -4.44 -9.70
N ARG A 539 10.90 -5.63 -9.26
CA ARG A 539 11.52 -5.87 -7.97
C ARG A 539 12.92 -6.38 -8.20
N ALA A 540 13.89 -5.87 -7.44
CA ALA A 540 15.29 -6.17 -7.67
C ALA A 540 15.93 -6.94 -6.52
N THR A 541 16.72 -7.97 -6.85
CA THR A 541 17.82 -8.42 -5.99
C THR A 541 19.07 -7.65 -6.41
N VAL A 542 19.70 -6.94 -5.49
CA VAL A 542 20.90 -6.14 -5.78
C VAL A 542 22.13 -6.94 -5.41
N HIS A 543 22.99 -7.20 -6.38
CA HIS A 543 24.29 -7.84 -6.18
C HIS A 543 25.36 -6.76 -6.17
N LEU A 544 26.05 -6.59 -5.04
CA LEU A 544 27.19 -5.68 -4.98
C LEU A 544 28.45 -6.40 -5.47
N ALA A 545 28.99 -5.93 -6.59
CA ALA A 545 30.29 -6.34 -7.10
C ALA A 545 31.30 -5.22 -6.82
N ALA A 546 31.79 -5.18 -5.58
CA ALA A 546 32.79 -4.23 -5.12
C ALA A 546 33.75 -4.87 -4.11
N CYS A 547 34.91 -4.26 -3.92
CA CYS A 547 35.79 -4.57 -2.80
C CYS A 547 35.11 -4.21 -1.48
N LEU A 548 35.40 -4.98 -0.42
CA LEU A 548 34.96 -4.71 0.94
C LEU A 548 36.18 -4.66 1.89
N GLY A 549 37.30 -4.14 1.37
CA GLY A 549 38.51 -3.88 2.15
C GLY A 549 38.30 -2.74 3.14
N ARG A 550 39.07 -2.73 4.23
CA ARG A 550 39.07 -1.64 5.22
C ARG A 550 40.33 -0.80 5.11
N ASP A 551 40.26 0.42 5.62
CA ASP A 551 41.48 1.19 5.91
C ASP A 551 42.23 0.55 7.09
N LYS A 552 43.56 0.56 7.05
CA LYS A 552 44.41 -0.08 8.07
C LYS A 552 44.13 0.43 9.49
N ASN A 553 43.69 1.69 9.60
CA ASN A 553 43.39 2.38 10.85
C ASN A 553 41.97 2.08 11.38
N THR A 554 41.14 1.38 10.62
CA THR A 554 39.77 1.01 11.01
C THR A 554 39.78 -0.29 11.79
N PHE A 555 39.39 -0.25 13.06
CA PHE A 555 39.25 -1.43 13.92
C PHE A 555 37.77 -1.78 14.09
N PHE A 556 37.46 -3.06 14.01
CA PHE A 556 36.12 -3.58 14.27
C PHE A 556 36.13 -4.40 15.56
N GLY A 557 35.09 -4.22 16.37
CA GLY A 557 34.85 -5.06 17.54
C GLY A 557 34.49 -6.51 17.17
N PRO A 558 34.46 -7.43 18.15
CA PRO A 558 34.15 -8.85 17.92
C PRO A 558 32.76 -9.08 17.32
N GLU A 559 31.83 -8.14 17.51
CA GLU A 559 30.45 -8.14 17.00
C GLU A 559 30.36 -8.38 15.48
N ILE A 560 31.35 -7.92 14.70
CA ILE A 560 31.38 -8.10 13.25
C ILE A 560 31.50 -9.59 12.84
N LEU A 561 32.07 -10.42 13.72
CA LEU A 561 32.29 -11.85 13.50
C LEU A 561 31.02 -12.69 13.77
N GLU A 562 30.01 -12.10 14.41
CA GLU A 562 28.74 -12.77 14.70
C GLU A 562 27.77 -12.71 13.51
N GLN A 563 27.86 -11.68 12.68
CA GLN A 563 26.88 -11.42 11.61
C GLN A 563 27.31 -11.94 10.23
N TYR A 564 28.60 -11.85 9.91
CA TYR A 564 29.10 -12.05 8.55
C TYR A 564 30.54 -12.56 8.62
N THR A 565 31.06 -13.02 7.49
CA THR A 565 32.41 -13.60 7.47
C THR A 565 33.49 -12.54 7.25
N TYR A 566 34.64 -12.71 7.90
CA TYR A 566 35.74 -11.74 7.93
C TYR A 566 37.06 -12.42 7.54
N THR A 567 37.89 -11.73 6.77
CA THR A 567 39.22 -12.19 6.36
C THR A 567 40.33 -11.33 6.94
N ILE A 568 41.52 -11.92 7.06
CA ILE A 568 42.74 -11.16 7.41
C ILE A 568 43.10 -10.14 6.32
N ASP A 569 43.99 -9.21 6.66
CA ASP A 569 44.44 -8.17 5.74
C ASP A 569 45.06 -8.73 4.46
N ASN A 570 44.95 -7.95 3.37
CA ASN A 570 45.45 -8.28 2.04
C ASN A 570 44.82 -9.56 1.44
N THR A 571 43.62 -9.95 1.86
CA THR A 571 42.92 -11.08 1.25
C THR A 571 42.23 -10.67 -0.05
N LEU A 572 42.46 -11.43 -1.12
CA LEU A 572 41.83 -11.29 -2.43
C LEU A 572 40.99 -12.54 -2.73
N MET A 573 39.71 -12.33 -3.01
CA MET A 573 38.82 -13.35 -3.54
C MET A 573 39.03 -13.51 -5.06
N LYS A 574 39.10 -14.75 -5.52
CA LYS A 574 39.19 -15.17 -6.93
C LYS A 574 38.16 -16.26 -7.25
N THR A 575 37.94 -16.51 -8.53
CA THR A 575 37.20 -17.67 -9.04
C THR A 575 38.15 -18.82 -9.40
N SER A 576 37.73 -20.07 -9.21
CA SER A 576 38.48 -21.25 -9.70
C SER A 576 38.65 -21.24 -11.24
N GLN A 577 39.78 -21.76 -11.73
CA GLN A 577 40.10 -21.81 -13.17
C GLN A 577 39.10 -22.66 -13.99
N GLU A 578 38.50 -23.69 -13.40
CA GLU A 578 37.46 -24.50 -14.08
C GLU A 578 36.22 -23.68 -14.45
N THR A 579 35.86 -22.69 -13.64
CA THR A 579 34.71 -21.81 -13.89
C THR A 579 34.99 -20.87 -15.07
N GLN A 580 36.25 -20.46 -15.25
CA GLN A 580 36.68 -19.62 -16.38
C GLN A 580 36.80 -20.42 -17.70
N ASN A 581 37.11 -21.71 -17.63
CA ASN A 581 37.29 -22.57 -18.80
C ASN A 581 35.99 -23.16 -19.39
N ARG A 582 34.90 -23.25 -18.60
CA ARG A 582 33.58 -23.74 -19.07
C ARG A 582 32.88 -22.83 -20.09
N HIS A 583 33.44 -21.65 -20.38
CA HIS A 583 32.92 -20.69 -21.35
C HIS A 583 33.83 -20.53 -22.59
N ARG A 584 34.70 -21.50 -22.89
CA ARG A 584 35.25 -21.61 -24.25
C ARG A 584 34.14 -22.09 -25.18
N PRO A 585 33.87 -21.41 -26.32
CA PRO A 585 33.09 -22.02 -27.38
C PRO A 585 33.77 -23.34 -27.75
N VAL A 586 33.00 -24.42 -27.84
CA VAL A 586 33.46 -25.63 -28.51
C VAL A 586 33.78 -25.20 -29.94
N GLN A 587 35.06 -25.09 -30.28
CA GLN A 587 35.48 -25.03 -31.68
C GLN A 587 34.96 -26.33 -32.29
N SER A 588 33.96 -26.20 -33.16
CA SER A 588 33.55 -27.29 -34.03
C SER A 588 34.80 -27.73 -34.79
N HIS A 589 35.27 -28.95 -34.51
CA HIS A 589 36.22 -29.62 -35.37
C HIS A 589 35.58 -29.75 -36.75
N GLU A 590 35.95 -28.88 -37.68
CA GLU A 590 35.89 -29.19 -39.10
C GLU A 590 36.80 -30.40 -39.30
N LYS A 591 36.17 -31.56 -39.49
CA LYS A 591 36.83 -32.72 -40.08
C LYS A 591 37.16 -32.36 -41.52
N SER A 592 38.43 -32.11 -41.79
CA SER A 592 38.98 -32.22 -43.14
C SER A 592 38.86 -33.68 -43.57
N VAL A 593 37.96 -33.95 -44.52
CA VAL A 593 37.97 -35.19 -45.30
C VAL A 593 38.73 -34.88 -46.58
N GLY A 594 39.92 -35.45 -46.68
CA GLY A 594 40.54 -35.80 -47.96
C GLY A 594 40.15 -37.22 -48.35
#